data_AF-A0A2T4Q017-F1
#
_entry.id   AF-A0A2T4Q017-F1
#
_cell.length_a   1.000
_cell.length_b   1.000
_cell.length_c   1.000
_cell.angle_alpha   90.00
_cell.angle_beta   90.00
_cell.angle_gamma   90.00
#
_symmetry.space_group_name_H-M   'P 1'
#
loop_
_entity.id
_entity.type
_entity.pdbx_description
1 polymer ?
#
loop_
_entity_poly.entity_id
_entity_poly.type
_entity_poly.pdbx_seq_one_letter_code
_entity_poly.pdbx_strand_id
1 'polypeptide(L)' 'MAQYLITTFTDSTGLPHNHVTKARENQSFKVVEAESEEEAMKMYEEAVDE' A
#
# COMPACT_ATOMS: atom_id res chain seq x y z
N MET A 1 18.40 -3.07 -6.82
CA MET A 1 17.12 -3.66 -7.24
C MET A 1 16.03 -2.63 -6.99
N ALA A 2 15.07 -2.44 -7.90
CA ALA A 2 14.00 -1.46 -7.74
C ALA A 2 12.72 -2.13 -7.19
N GLN A 3 11.99 -1.45 -6.31
CA GLN A 3 10.69 -1.88 -5.83
C GLN A 3 9.57 -1.28 -6.68
N TYR A 4 8.50 -2.04 -6.88
CA TYR A 4 7.30 -1.63 -7.62
C TYR A 4 6.06 -1.97 -6.80
N LEU A 5 5.13 -1.03 -6.69
CA LEU A 5 3.80 -1.25 -6.14
C LEU A 5 2.83 -1.49 -7.29
N ILE A 6 2.09 -2.59 -7.24
CA ILE A 6 1.00 -2.89 -8.18
C ILE A 6 -0.31 -2.81 -7.40
N THR A 7 -1.19 -1.91 -7.79
CA THR A 7 -2.55 -1.81 -7.24
C THR A 7 -3.56 -2.28 -8.28
N THR A 8 -4.62 -2.93 -7.81
CA THR A 8 -5.74 -3.38 -8.65
C THR A 8 -7.00 -2.75 -8.12
N PHE A 9 -7.66 -1.95 -8.94
CA PHE A 9 -8.95 -1.35 -8.61
C PHE A 9 -10.03 -2.00 -9.47
N THR A 10 -11.11 -2.46 -8.85
CA THR A 10 -12.27 -2.98 -9.58
C THR A 10 -13.30 -1.86 -9.68
N ASP A 11 -13.66 -1.49 -10.90
CA ASP A 11 -14.69 -0.47 -11.11
C ASP A 11 -16.12 -1.01 -10.84
N SER A 12 -17.12 -0.14 -10.90
CA SER A 12 -18.53 -0.52 -10.69
C SER A 12 -19.06 -1.48 -11.76
N THR A 13 -18.34 -1.67 -12.87
CA THR A 13 -18.68 -2.62 -13.93
C THR A 13 -18.01 -3.99 -13.74
N GLY A 14 -17.18 -4.14 -12.69
CA GLY A 14 -16.46 -5.37 -12.39
C GLY A 14 -15.16 -5.54 -13.18
N LEU A 15 -14.72 -4.51 -13.90
CA LEU A 15 -13.48 -4.56 -14.66
C LEU A 15 -12.29 -4.19 -13.75
N PRO A 16 -11.27 -5.05 -13.63
CA PRO A 16 -10.06 -4.73 -12.89
C PRO A 16 -9.13 -3.82 -13.70
N HIS A 17 -8.67 -2.75 -13.07
CA HIS A 17 -7.69 -1.81 -13.59
C HIS A 17 -6.41 -1.91 -12.77
N ASN A 18 -5.31 -2.24 -13.43
CA ASN A 18 -4.01 -2.40 -12.78
C ASN A 18 -3.19 -1.12 -12.93
N HIS A 19 -2.64 -0.62 -11.84
CA HIS A 19 -1.72 0.50 -11.84
C HIS A 19 -0.36 0.08 -11.27
N VAL A 20 0.72 0.53 -11.89
CA VAL A 20 2.10 0.21 -11.48
C VAL A 20 2.83 1.50 -11.14
N THR A 21 3.37 1.56 -9.93
CA THR A 21 4.17 2.68 -9.44
C THR A 21 5.56 2.20 -9.03
N LYS A 22 6.61 2.84 -9.53
CA LYS A 22 8.00 2.55 -9.16
C LYS A 22 8.38 3.31 -7.88
N ALA A 23 8.93 2.63 -6.90
CA ALA A 23 9.47 3.26 -5.70
C ALA A 23 10.72 4.10 -6.01
N ARG A 24 10.88 5.22 -5.29
CA ARG A 24 12.14 5.98 -5.25
C ARG A 24 13.18 5.28 -4.35
N GLU A 25 14.43 5.72 -4.40
CA GLU A 25 15.54 5.08 -3.68
C GLU A 25 15.37 5.03 -2.15
N ASN A 26 14.64 5.98 -1.59
CA ASN A 26 14.34 6.10 -0.16
C ASN A 26 12.86 5.87 0.18
N GLN A 27 12.10 5.24 -0.73
CA GLN A 27 10.68 4.97 -0.56
C GLN A 27 10.45 3.46 -0.42
N SER A 28 9.68 3.08 0.60
CA SER A 28 9.13 1.74 0.76
C SER A 28 7.60 1.82 0.80
N PHE A 29 6.94 0.71 0.51
CA PHE A 29 5.49 0.57 0.64
C PHE A 29 5.19 -0.49 1.70
N LYS A 30 4.27 -0.20 2.61
CA LYS A 30 3.73 -1.16 3.57
C LYS A 30 2.21 -1.16 3.43
N VAL A 31 1.65 -2.34 3.27
CA VAL A 31 0.20 -2.55 3.18
C VAL A 31 -0.26 -3.03 4.55
N VAL A 32 -1.21 -2.32 5.13
CA VAL A 32 -1.84 -2.65 6.42
C VAL A 32 -3.35 -2.65 6.20
N GLU A 33 -4.04 -3.56 6.88
CA GLU A 33 -5.50 -3.62 6.89
C GLU A 33 -6.00 -2.79 8.07
N ALA A 34 -6.66 -1.67 7.78
CA ALA A 34 -7.17 -0.76 8.79
C ALA A 34 -8.44 -0.07 8.28
N GLU A 35 -9.33 0.32 9.19
CA GLU A 35 -10.59 1.00 8.84
C GLU A 35 -10.39 2.51 8.64
N SER A 36 -9.27 3.06 9.11
CA SER A 36 -8.93 4.48 9.01
C SER A 36 -7.43 4.70 8.81
N GLU A 37 -7.07 5.88 8.30
CA GLU A 37 -5.67 6.29 8.16
C GLU A 37 -4.95 6.34 9.52
N GLU A 38 -5.65 6.76 10.57
CA GLU A 38 -5.11 6.85 11.93
C GLU A 38 -4.80 5.47 12.51
N GLU A 39 -5.68 4.49 12.29
CA GLU A 39 -5.46 3.10 12.69
C GLU A 39 -4.32 2.46 11.88
N ALA A 40 -4.28 2.69 10.56
CA ALA A 40 -3.20 2.23 9.69
C ALA A 40 -1.83 2.69 10.20
N MET A 41 -1.73 3.94 10.66
CA MET A 41 -0.49 4.50 11.19
C MET A 41 -0.12 3.86 12.54
N LYS A 42 -1.09 3.68 13.45
CA LYS A 42 -0.85 3.01 14.74
C LYS A 42 -0.32 1.59 14.55
N MET A 43 -0.95 0.81 13.67
CA MET A 43 -0.50 -0.55 13.35
C MET A 43 0.90 -0.55 12.71
N TYR A 44 1.23 0.47 11.92
CA TYR A 44 2.57 0.61 11.37
C TYR A 44 3.61 0.84 12.47
N GLU A 45 3.34 1.77 13.39
CA GLU A 45 4.21 2.14 14.51
C GLU A 45 4.43 0.95 15.47
N GLU A 46 3.34 0.29 15.89
CA GLU A 46 3.40 -0.90 16.76
C GLU A 46 4.25 -2.02 16.16
N ALA A 47 4.16 -2.25 14.84
CA ALA A 47 4.91 -3.28 14.14
C ALA A 47 6.38 -2.90 13.83
N VAL A 48 6.82 -1.67 14.11
CA VAL A 48 8.23 -1.23 13.97
C VAL A 48 8.97 -1.27 15.31
N ASP A 49 8.23 -1.18 16.42
CA ASP A 49 8.78 -1.22 17.77
C ASP A 49 9.06 -2.66 18.31
N GLU A 50 8.72 -3.71 17.53
CA GLU A 50 9.12 -5.12 17.76
C GLU A 50 10.42 -5.50 17.01
#